data_AF-A0A015U9A2-F1
#
_entry.id   AF-A0A015U9A2-F1
#
_cell.length_a   1.000
_cell.length_b   1.000
_cell.length_c   1.000
_cell.angle_alpha   90.00
_cell.angle_beta   90.00
_cell.angle_gamma   90.00
#
_symmetry.space_group_name_H-M   'P 1'
#
loop_
_entity.id
_entity.type
_entity.pdbx_description
1 polymer ?
#
loop_
_entity_poly.entity_id
_entity_poly.type
_entity_poly.pdbx_seq_one_letter_code
_entity_poly.pdbx_strand_id
1 'polypeptide(L)' 'MGGIVFKGKKEGPKKDENKVKTKAKKTTYIKGTHGSGAAKMKAEIRRKRANRHKR' A
#
# COMPACT_ATOMS: atom_id res chain seq x y z
N MET A 1 37.10 31.86 4.24
CA MET A 1 35.91 31.06 4.61
C MET A 1 34.99 30.97 3.39
N GLY A 2 34.96 29.82 2.71
CA GLY A 2 34.07 29.63 1.55
C GLY A 2 33.80 28.14 1.37
N GLY A 3 32.82 27.62 2.11
CA GLY A 3 32.44 26.21 2.08
C GLY A 3 31.54 25.88 0.89
N ILE A 4 31.61 24.62 0.45
CA ILE A 4 30.82 24.07 -0.66
C ILE A 4 29.33 24.04 -0.26
N VAL A 5 28.50 24.74 -1.01
CA VAL A 5 27.03 24.73 -0.83
C VAL A 5 26.42 23.64 -1.72
N PHE A 6 25.96 22.55 -1.11
CA PHE A 6 25.19 21.54 -1.83
C PHE A 6 23.78 22.08 -2.11
N LYS A 7 23.55 22.54 -3.34
CA LYS A 7 22.21 22.88 -3.82
C LYS A 7 21.37 21.59 -3.83
N GLY A 8 20.34 21.56 -2.98
CA GLY A 8 19.46 20.40 -2.80
C GLY A 8 18.98 19.82 -4.13
N LYS A 9 18.90 18.49 -4.16
CA LYS A 9 18.50 17.70 -5.33
C LYS A 9 17.17 18.24 -5.88
N LYS A 10 17.15 18.64 -7.15
CA LYS A 10 15.89 18.94 -7.85
C LYS A 10 14.99 17.72 -7.72
N GLU A 11 13.81 17.90 -7.14
CA GLU A 11 12.76 16.89 -7.12
C GLU A 11 12.57 16.43 -8.57
N GLY A 12 12.91 15.16 -8.82
CA GLY A 12 12.69 14.55 -10.14
C GLY A 12 11.21 14.64 -10.52
N PRO A 13 10.87 14.53 -11.81
CA PRO A 13 9.52 14.73 -12.30
C PRO A 13 8.52 13.96 -11.44
N LYS A 14 7.49 14.65 -10.93
CA LYS A 14 6.33 14.06 -10.25
C LYS A 14 5.74 13.04 -11.22
N LYS A 15 6.15 11.78 -11.08
CA LYS A 15 5.67 10.68 -11.93
C LYS A 15 4.16 10.63 -11.77
N ASP A 16 3.44 10.82 -12.88
CA ASP A 16 1.99 10.75 -12.93
C ASP A 16 1.46 9.57 -12.10
N GLU A 17 0.96 9.90 -10.92
CA GLU A 17 0.57 8.94 -9.91
C GLU A 17 -0.58 8.04 -10.36
N ASN A 18 -1.28 8.45 -11.42
CA ASN A 18 -2.38 7.74 -12.06
C ASN A 18 -1.93 6.55 -12.91
N LYS A 19 -0.70 6.55 -13.45
CA LYS A 19 -0.24 5.52 -14.40
C LYS A 19 0.62 4.44 -13.75
N VAL A 20 1.36 4.77 -12.68
CA VAL A 20 2.25 3.82 -11.99
C VAL A 20 1.64 3.39 -10.66
N LYS A 21 0.89 2.28 -10.68
CA LYS A 21 0.39 1.66 -9.45
C LYS A 21 1.56 1.01 -8.70
N THR A 22 2.08 1.71 -7.69
CA THR A 22 3.12 1.17 -6.79
C THR A 22 2.61 -0.07 -6.06
N LYS A 23 3.53 -0.92 -5.56
CA LYS A 23 3.16 -2.11 -4.78
C LYS A 23 2.23 -1.76 -3.62
N ALA A 24 2.47 -0.62 -2.96
CA ALA A 24 1.61 -0.10 -1.90
C ALA A 24 0.18 0.17 -2.41
N LYS A 25 0.02 0.98 -3.47
CA LYS A 25 -1.31 1.31 -4.04
C LYS A 25 -2.08 0.07 -4.51
N LYS A 26 -1.40 -0.90 -5.15
CA LYS A 26 -2.00 -2.20 -5.52
C LYS A 26 -2.46 -2.98 -4.29
N THR A 27 -1.63 -3.02 -3.24
CA THR A 27 -1.97 -3.72 -2.00
C THR A 27 -3.16 -3.09 -1.30
N THR A 28 -3.24 -1.76 -1.25
CA THR A 28 -4.36 -1.03 -0.66
C THR A 28 -5.66 -1.31 -1.40
N TYR A 29 -5.64 -1.38 -2.74
CA TYR A 29 -6.80 -1.75 -3.54
C TYR A 29 -7.25 -3.21 -3.30
N ILE A 30 -6.31 -4.15 -3.19
CA ILE A 30 -6.61 -5.60 -3.06
C ILE A 30 -6.98 -6.01 -1.62
N LYS A 31 -6.24 -5.52 -0.63
CA LYS A 31 -6.47 -5.86 0.79
C LYS A 31 -7.52 -4.95 1.44
N GLY A 32 -7.73 -3.76 0.89
CA GLY A 32 -8.51 -2.71 1.52
C GLY A 32 -7.76 -2.04 2.67
N THR A 33 -8.20 -0.85 3.06
CA THR A 33 -7.77 -0.19 4.31
C THR A 33 -8.37 -0.90 5.52
N HIS A 34 -7.81 -0.63 6.71
CA HIS A 34 -8.37 -1.16 7.95
C HIS A 34 -9.82 -0.70 8.13
N GLY A 35 -10.71 -1.61 8.56
CA GLY A 35 -12.14 -1.32 8.72
C GLY A 35 -12.96 -1.23 7.42
N SER A 36 -12.32 -1.27 6.23
CA SER A 36 -13.03 -1.30 4.95
C SER A 36 -13.84 -2.60 4.75
N GLY A 37 -14.85 -2.56 3.88
CA GLY A 37 -15.65 -3.74 3.54
C GLY A 37 -14.80 -4.92 3.03
N ALA A 38 -13.80 -4.64 2.21
CA ALA A 38 -12.84 -5.65 1.73
C ALA A 38 -12.04 -6.31 2.87
N ALA A 39 -11.65 -5.53 3.88
CA ALA A 39 -10.97 -6.04 5.06
C ALA A 39 -11.87 -6.97 5.89
N LYS A 40 -13.15 -6.59 6.08
CA LYS A 40 -14.14 -7.41 6.80
C LYS A 40 -14.40 -8.74 6.10
N MET A 41 -14.60 -8.73 4.78
CA MET A 41 -14.78 -9.96 3.99
C MET A 41 -13.57 -10.90 4.07
N LYS A 42 -12.34 -10.36 3.98
CA LYS A 42 -11.12 -11.16 4.15
C LYS A 42 -11.01 -11.76 5.55
N ALA A 43 -11.44 -11.05 6.60
CA ALA A 43 -11.44 -11.58 7.96
C ALA A 43 -12.42 -12.76 8.12
N GLU A 44 -13.61 -12.65 7.53
CA GLU A 44 -14.61 -13.72 7.54
C GLU A 44 -14.10 -14.99 6.82
N ILE A 45 -13.48 -14.83 5.65
CA ILE A 45 -12.88 -15.96 4.90
C ILE A 45 -11.80 -16.65 5.74
N ARG A 46 -10.96 -15.89 6.47
CA ARG A 46 -9.95 -16.47 7.38
C ARG A 46 -10.60 -17.29 8.50
N ARG A 47 -11.66 -16.76 9.12
CA ARG A 47 -12.42 -17.46 10.17
C ARG A 47 -13.01 -18.77 9.64
N LYS A 48 -13.67 -18.73 8.48
CA LYS A 48 -14.23 -19.93 7.83
C LYS A 48 -13.15 -20.97 7.52
N ARG A 49 -11.98 -20.54 7.01
CA ARG A 49 -10.85 -21.43 6.73
C ARG A 49 -10.30 -22.11 7.98
N ALA A 50 -10.15 -21.37 9.09
CA ALA A 50 -9.70 -21.95 10.35
C ALA A 50 -10.69 -23.03 10.87
N ASN A 51 -11.99 -22.82 10.66
CA ASN A 51 -13.01 -23.77 11.08
C ASN A 51 -13.15 -25.00 10.17
N ARG A 52 -12.52 -25.04 8.98
CA ARG A 52 -12.61 -26.20 8.08
C ARG A 52 -12.00 -27.47 8.65
N HIS A 53 -10.94 -27.33 9.44
CA HIS A 53 -10.25 -28.46 10.07
C HIS A 53 -10.91 -28.91 11.38
N LYS A 54 -11.98 -28.23 11.81
CA LYS A 54 -12.74 -28.55 13.02
C LYS A 54 -14.04 -29.31 12.72
N ARG A 55 -14.30 -29.63 11.45
CA ARG A 55 -15.40 -30.50 11.02
C ARG A 55 -14.88 -31.91 10.83
#